data_AF-A0A7C8I8S5-F1
#
_entry.id   AF-A0A7C8I8S5-F1
#
_cell.length_a   1.000
_cell.length_b   1.000
_cell.length_c   1.000
_cell.angle_alpha   90.00
_cell.angle_beta   90.00
_cell.angle_gamma   90.00
#
_symmetry.space_group_name_H-M   'P 1'
#
loop_
_entity.id
_entity.type
_entity.pdbx_description
1 polymer ?
#
loop_
_entity_poly.entity_id
_entity_poly.type
_entity_poly.pdbx_seq_one_letter_code
_entity_poly.pdbx_strand_id
1 'polypeptide(L)'
;MTMRELMTFGVARTDKSAAHTLQYLYDIMEKEGPFDGIVGYSEGATIAGTLLLHEQLLNDEHGRTPTFKCAMFFGGWPPMKPTLDGIVLADESELMIDIPTCHIIGSLDPYLHGNMALYNVCDPDTAYIFDHAKGHTLPRDKHMVKELGDTVRRMIEEVNGGISPC
;
A
#
# COMPACT_ATOMS: atom_id res chain seq x y z
N MET A 1 -13.32 9.82 15.46
CA MET A 1 -12.08 9.37 16.11
C MET A 1 -10.95 9.72 15.17
N THR A 2 -9.98 10.51 15.62
CA THR A 2 -8.88 10.99 14.78
C THR A 2 -7.83 9.89 14.59
N MET A 3 -6.99 10.01 13.56
CA MET A 3 -5.91 9.05 13.31
C MET A 3 -4.97 8.90 14.52
N ARG A 4 -4.71 9.99 15.24
CA ARG A 4 -3.88 10.00 16.46
C ARG A 4 -4.48 9.19 17.61
N GLU A 5 -5.80 9.22 17.77
CA GLU A 5 -6.49 8.41 18.79
C GLU A 5 -6.36 6.92 18.47
N LEU A 6 -6.48 6.55 17.19
CA LEU A 6 -6.35 5.17 16.73
C LEU A 6 -4.93 4.61 16.90
N MET A 7 -3.90 5.42 16.65
CA MET A 7 -2.49 5.01 16.81
C MET A 7 -2.12 4.70 18.27
N THR A 8 -2.75 5.35 19.24
CA THR A 8 -2.47 5.13 20.67
C THR A 8 -2.77 3.69 21.11
N PHE A 9 -3.65 2.98 20.38
CA PHE A 9 -4.04 1.61 20.68
C PHE A 9 -3.22 0.53 19.93
N GLY A 10 -2.46 0.88 18.88
CA GLY A 10 -1.88 -0.10 17.95
C GLY A 10 -0.36 -0.25 17.95
N VAL A 11 0.41 0.76 18.38
CA VAL A 11 1.88 0.83 18.14
C VAL A 11 2.71 0.34 19.34
N ALA A 12 2.27 -0.72 20.02
CA ALA A 12 3.01 -1.30 21.14
C ALA A 12 3.62 -2.66 20.74
N ARG A 13 4.93 -2.66 20.41
CA ARG A 13 5.83 -3.84 20.19
C ARG A 13 5.88 -4.48 18.80
N THR A 14 5.92 -3.70 17.72
CA THR A 14 5.80 -4.19 16.34
C THR A 14 7.09 -4.21 15.49
N ASP A 15 8.20 -3.63 15.97
CA ASP A 15 9.45 -3.47 15.20
C ASP A 15 10.10 -4.80 14.76
N LYS A 16 10.29 -5.75 15.70
CA LYS A 16 10.92 -7.05 15.39
C LYS A 16 10.07 -7.92 14.47
N SER A 17 8.75 -7.93 14.69
CA SER A 17 7.83 -8.69 13.84
C SER A 17 7.80 -8.14 12.43
N ALA A 18 7.76 -6.81 12.28
CA ALA A 18 7.84 -6.16 10.98
C ALA A 18 9.16 -6.49 10.26
N ALA A 19 10.30 -6.43 10.96
CA ALA A 19 11.60 -6.78 10.39
C ALA A 19 11.64 -8.23 9.89
N HIS A 20 11.13 -9.18 10.69
CA HIS A 20 11.04 -10.59 10.28
C HIS A 20 10.11 -10.78 9.07
N THR A 21 8.98 -10.08 9.01
CA THR A 21 8.08 -10.14 7.86
C THR A 21 8.71 -9.55 6.61
N LEU A 22 9.42 -8.42 6.69
CA LEU A 22 10.16 -7.86 5.55
C LEU A 22 11.21 -8.84 5.04
N GLN A 23 12.01 -9.43 5.93
CA GLN A 23 12.99 -10.44 5.55
C GLN A 23 12.32 -11.64 4.86
N TYR A 24 11.20 -12.12 5.41
CA TYR A 24 10.44 -13.21 4.81
C TYR A 24 9.92 -12.88 3.41
N LEU A 25 9.45 -11.64 3.18
CA LEU A 25 9.03 -11.19 1.85
C LEU A 25 10.21 -11.10 0.89
N TYR A 26 11.36 -10.58 1.32
CA TYR A 26 12.57 -10.57 0.50
C TYR A 26 13.03 -11.99 0.11
N ASP A 27 12.98 -12.94 1.03
CA ASP A 27 13.29 -14.35 0.75
C ASP A 27 12.36 -14.94 -0.33
N ILE A 28 11.07 -14.56 -0.33
CA ILE A 28 10.11 -14.98 -1.36
C ILE A 28 10.42 -14.30 -2.69
N MET A 29 10.68 -12.98 -2.67
CA MET A 29 11.02 -12.21 -3.87
C MET A 29 12.26 -12.77 -4.55
N GLU A 30 13.26 -13.21 -3.79
CA GLU A 30 14.47 -13.83 -4.32
C GLU A 30 14.22 -15.24 -4.91
N LYS A 31 13.35 -16.04 -4.26
CA LYS A 31 13.09 -17.42 -4.68
C LYS A 31 12.10 -17.56 -5.83
N GLU A 32 11.08 -16.70 -5.86
CA GLU A 32 9.90 -16.86 -6.71
C GLU A 32 9.65 -15.67 -7.65
N GLY A 33 10.40 -14.58 -7.49
CA GLY A 33 10.29 -13.41 -8.35
C GLY A 33 10.81 -13.62 -9.79
N PRO A 34 10.72 -12.57 -10.63
CA PRO A 34 10.30 -11.21 -10.28
C PRO A 34 8.77 -11.07 -10.15
N PHE A 35 8.33 -10.19 -9.26
CA PHE A 35 6.94 -9.78 -9.10
C PHE A 35 6.74 -8.34 -9.57
N ASP A 36 5.82 -8.10 -10.51
CA ASP A 36 5.56 -6.74 -11.00
C ASP A 36 4.71 -5.89 -10.04
N GLY A 37 3.99 -6.52 -9.10
CA GLY A 37 3.16 -5.78 -8.16
C GLY A 37 2.90 -6.54 -6.85
N ILE A 38 2.47 -5.79 -5.84
CA ILE A 38 2.17 -6.30 -4.50
C ILE A 38 0.71 -6.00 -4.12
N VAL A 39 0.08 -6.95 -3.43
CA VAL A 39 -1.30 -6.81 -2.95
C VAL A 39 -1.32 -7.03 -1.44
N GLY A 40 -1.86 -6.06 -0.70
CA GLY A 40 -2.00 -6.13 0.75
C GLY A 40 -3.44 -5.91 1.22
N TYR A 41 -3.83 -6.60 2.29
CA TYR A 41 -5.11 -6.43 2.96
C TYR A 41 -4.91 -6.08 4.43
N SER A 42 -5.57 -5.02 4.91
CA SER A 42 -5.50 -4.55 6.29
C SER A 42 -4.04 -4.33 6.72
N GLU A 43 -3.56 -4.98 7.77
CA GLU A 43 -2.14 -4.96 8.17
C GLU A 43 -1.17 -5.41 7.06
N GLY A 44 -1.60 -6.30 6.16
CA GLY A 44 -0.82 -6.68 4.99
C GLY A 44 -0.59 -5.52 4.01
N ALA A 45 -1.50 -4.56 3.93
CA ALA A 45 -1.31 -3.34 3.15
C ALA A 45 -0.29 -2.40 3.81
N THR A 46 -0.29 -2.33 5.14
CA THR A 46 0.74 -1.59 5.91
C THR A 46 2.13 -2.16 5.64
N ILE A 47 2.30 -3.48 5.73
CA ILE A 47 3.58 -4.12 5.45
C ILE A 47 3.96 -3.98 3.97
N ALA A 48 3.01 -4.11 3.03
CA ALA A 48 3.28 -3.89 1.62
C ALA A 48 3.78 -2.45 1.35
N GLY A 49 3.12 -1.43 1.88
CA GLY A 49 3.60 -0.04 1.77
C GLY A 49 4.95 0.18 2.45
N THR A 50 5.19 -0.49 3.59
CA THR A 50 6.50 -0.44 4.28
C THR A 50 7.59 -1.04 3.41
N LEU A 51 7.33 -2.17 2.75
CA LEU A 51 8.27 -2.82 1.84
C LEU A 51 8.63 -1.93 0.65
N LEU A 52 7.66 -1.22 0.07
CA LEU A 52 7.90 -0.28 -1.03
C LEU A 52 8.84 0.86 -0.61
N LEU A 53 8.54 1.52 0.51
CA LEU A 53 9.41 2.57 1.06
C LEU A 53 10.79 2.03 1.44
N HIS A 54 10.86 0.78 1.92
CA HIS A 54 12.13 0.13 2.22
C HIS A 54 12.94 -0.19 0.96
N GLU A 55 12.32 -0.64 -0.14
CA GLU A 55 13.00 -0.79 -1.43
C GLU A 55 13.51 0.55 -1.98
N GLN A 56 12.73 1.63 -1.88
CA GLN A 56 13.17 2.98 -2.26
C GLN A 56 14.39 3.42 -1.43
N LEU A 57 14.40 3.19 -0.11
CA LEU A 57 15.56 3.49 0.73
C LEU A 57 16.80 2.68 0.30
N LEU A 58 16.65 1.38 0.05
CA LEU A 58 17.76 0.53 -0.41
C LEU A 58 18.27 0.95 -1.81
N ASN A 59 17.40 1.49 -2.65
CA ASN A 59 17.80 2.07 -3.93
C ASN A 59 18.70 3.29 -3.70
N ASP A 60 18.30 4.21 -2.83
CA ASP A 60 19.05 5.43 -2.56
C ASP A 60 20.38 5.15 -1.86
N GLU A 61 20.41 4.23 -0.90
CA GLU A 61 21.61 3.92 -0.10
C GLU A 61 22.56 2.91 -0.76
N HIS A 62 22.03 1.97 -1.54
CA HIS A 62 22.78 0.81 -2.04
C HIS A 62 22.63 0.57 -3.55
N GLY A 63 21.87 1.38 -4.27
CA GLY A 63 21.63 1.23 -5.70
C GLY A 63 20.83 -0.03 -6.06
N ARG A 64 20.10 -0.61 -5.09
CA ARG A 64 19.22 -1.75 -5.35
C ARG A 64 17.94 -1.28 -6.02
N THR A 65 17.79 -1.54 -7.31
CA THR A 65 16.58 -1.18 -8.06
C THR A 65 15.32 -1.78 -7.39
N PRO A 66 14.28 -0.98 -7.12
CA PRO A 66 13.00 -1.47 -6.60
C PRO A 66 12.36 -2.48 -7.55
N THR A 67 11.70 -3.50 -6.99
CA THR A 67 11.18 -4.63 -7.76
C THR A 67 9.77 -4.33 -8.29
N PHE A 68 8.92 -3.77 -7.44
CA PHE A 68 7.50 -3.58 -7.75
C PHE A 68 7.26 -2.34 -8.61
N LYS A 69 6.30 -2.46 -9.52
CA LYS A 69 5.87 -1.39 -10.43
C LYS A 69 4.49 -0.84 -10.08
N CYS A 70 3.69 -1.57 -9.31
CA CYS A 70 2.42 -1.07 -8.78
C CYS A 70 2.01 -1.81 -7.49
N ALA A 71 1.03 -1.26 -6.78
CA ALA A 71 0.50 -1.89 -5.57
C ALA A 71 -1.03 -1.78 -5.44
N MET A 72 -1.62 -2.73 -4.72
CA MET A 72 -3.03 -2.70 -4.35
C MET A 72 -3.20 -2.83 -2.84
N PHE A 73 -3.97 -1.92 -2.25
CA PHE A 73 -4.20 -1.87 -0.81
C PHE A 73 -5.68 -1.99 -0.51
N PHE A 74 -6.08 -3.06 0.17
CA PHE A 74 -7.45 -3.28 0.62
C PHE A 74 -7.58 -2.90 2.10
N GLY A 75 -8.30 -1.82 2.42
CA GLY A 75 -8.51 -1.38 3.79
C GLY A 75 -7.22 -1.16 4.60
N GLY A 76 -6.18 -0.62 3.97
CA GLY A 76 -4.84 -0.55 4.56
C GLY A 76 -4.64 0.60 5.54
N TRP A 77 -3.69 0.42 6.45
CA TRP A 77 -3.20 1.49 7.32
C TRP A 77 -1.87 2.05 6.81
N PRO A 78 -1.51 3.31 7.14
CA PRO A 78 -0.28 3.92 6.69
C PRO A 78 0.95 3.07 7.03
N PRO A 79 1.98 3.10 6.18
CA PRO A 79 3.13 2.21 6.29
C PRO A 79 3.99 2.59 7.49
N MET A 80 4.83 1.67 7.93
CA MET A 80 5.91 1.98 8.86
C MET A 80 7.01 2.73 8.12
N LYS A 81 7.79 3.53 8.87
CA LYS A 81 9.05 4.07 8.35
C LYS A 81 9.97 2.90 7.93
N PRO A 82 10.83 3.06 6.91
CA PRO A 82 11.80 2.04 6.54
C PRO A 82 12.70 1.58 7.70
N THR A 83 12.97 2.48 8.65
CA THR A 83 13.71 2.23 9.90
C THR A 83 12.92 1.43 10.95
N LEU A 84 11.63 1.16 10.70
CA LEU A 84 10.70 0.41 11.55
C LEU A 84 10.46 1.00 12.96
N ASP A 85 10.83 2.26 13.18
CA ASP A 85 10.73 2.98 14.46
C ASP A 85 9.51 3.93 14.54
N GLY A 86 8.64 3.91 13.53
CA GLY A 86 7.45 4.74 13.49
C GLY A 86 6.55 4.46 12.29
N ILE A 87 5.50 5.27 12.16
CA ILE A 87 4.56 5.26 11.03
C ILE A 87 4.85 6.47 10.15
N VAL A 88 4.57 6.36 8.85
CA VAL A 88 4.65 7.46 7.88
C VAL A 88 3.27 8.10 7.75
N LEU A 89 3.21 9.40 7.97
CA LEU A 89 2.04 10.23 7.70
C LEU A 89 2.48 11.37 6.78
N ALA A 90 1.65 11.68 5.78
CA ALA A 90 1.98 12.66 4.74
C ALA A 90 2.16 14.10 5.27
N ASP A 91 1.60 14.42 6.44
CA ASP A 91 1.76 15.72 7.10
C ASP A 91 2.97 15.78 8.05
N GLU A 92 3.63 14.65 8.30
CA GLU A 92 4.77 14.54 9.24
C GLU A 92 6.05 14.01 8.57
N SER A 93 5.97 13.55 7.32
CA SER A 93 7.09 12.93 6.59
C SER A 93 7.02 13.24 5.10
N GLU A 94 8.19 13.50 4.50
CA GLU A 94 8.37 13.66 3.05
C GLU A 94 8.48 12.32 2.30
N LEU A 95 8.37 11.18 3.01
CA LEU A 95 8.41 9.86 2.36
C LEU A 95 7.13 9.66 1.56
N MET A 96 7.29 9.24 0.31
CA MET A 96 6.20 9.03 -0.62
C MET A 96 6.40 7.71 -1.37
N ILE A 97 5.34 6.92 -1.50
CA ILE A 97 5.32 5.76 -2.40
C ILE A 97 5.10 6.29 -3.81
N ASP A 98 6.10 6.12 -4.68
CA ASP A 98 6.20 6.77 -6.00
C ASP A 98 5.83 5.86 -7.18
N ILE A 99 5.30 4.67 -6.89
CA ILE A 99 4.72 3.77 -7.89
C ILE A 99 3.19 3.89 -7.91
N PRO A 100 2.51 3.61 -9.04
CA PRO A 100 1.06 3.62 -9.11
C PRO A 100 0.41 2.68 -8.09
N THR A 101 -0.63 3.18 -7.40
CA THR A 101 -1.34 2.45 -6.35
C THR A 101 -2.85 2.44 -6.57
N CYS A 102 -3.50 1.35 -6.18
CA CYS A 102 -4.97 1.28 -6.11
C CYS A 102 -5.40 0.99 -4.67
N HIS A 103 -6.17 1.90 -4.09
CA HIS A 103 -6.69 1.86 -2.73
C HIS A 103 -8.15 1.43 -2.77
N ILE A 104 -8.39 0.17 -2.40
CA ILE A 104 -9.71 -0.42 -2.32
C ILE A 104 -10.24 -0.17 -0.92
N ILE A 105 -11.22 0.74 -0.83
CA ILE A 105 -11.79 1.19 0.43
C ILE A 105 -13.29 0.90 0.47
N GLY A 106 -13.85 0.86 1.67
CA GLY A 106 -15.28 0.86 1.88
C GLY A 106 -15.69 2.10 2.64
N SER A 107 -16.64 2.88 2.12
CA SER A 107 -17.13 4.09 2.81
C SER A 107 -17.82 3.83 4.16
N LEU A 108 -18.17 2.58 4.47
CA LEU A 108 -18.67 2.16 5.80
C LEU A 108 -17.58 1.52 6.68
N ASP A 109 -16.32 1.56 6.25
CA ASP A 109 -15.19 1.05 7.04
C ASP A 109 -14.96 1.95 8.27
N PRO A 110 -15.00 1.41 9.52
CA PRO A 110 -14.68 2.19 10.71
C PRO A 110 -13.25 2.77 10.70
N TYR A 111 -12.36 2.21 9.87
CA TYR A 111 -10.97 2.61 9.71
C TYR A 111 -10.72 3.45 8.46
N LEU A 112 -11.76 4.05 7.86
CA LEU A 112 -11.65 4.88 6.67
C LEU A 112 -10.56 5.97 6.78
N HIS A 113 -10.37 6.57 7.96
CA HIS A 113 -9.30 7.55 8.19
C HIS A 113 -7.89 6.95 8.02
N GLY A 114 -7.68 5.69 8.44
CA GLY A 114 -6.44 4.97 8.20
C GLY A 114 -6.23 4.69 6.72
N ASN A 115 -7.30 4.28 6.02
CA ASN A 115 -7.27 4.05 4.56
C ASN A 115 -6.85 5.32 3.81
N MET A 116 -7.41 6.47 4.19
CA MET A 116 -7.05 7.77 3.62
C MET A 116 -5.65 8.21 4.01
N ALA A 117 -5.18 7.90 5.22
CA ALA A 117 -3.82 8.21 5.63
C ALA A 117 -2.79 7.42 4.80
N LEU A 118 -3.06 6.15 4.47
CA LEU A 118 -2.22 5.38 3.55
C LEU A 118 -2.27 5.96 2.13
N TYR A 119 -3.46 6.34 1.64
CA TYR A 119 -3.61 7.01 0.34
C TYR A 119 -2.78 8.29 0.24
N ASN A 120 -2.79 9.12 1.27
CA ASN A 120 -2.07 10.39 1.28
C ASN A 120 -0.53 10.23 1.27
N VAL A 121 0.00 9.04 1.59
CA VAL A 121 1.45 8.74 1.52
C VAL A 121 1.87 8.30 0.10
N CYS A 122 0.91 8.08 -0.81
CA CYS A 122 1.19 7.68 -2.19
C CYS A 122 1.17 8.91 -3.12
N ASP A 123 1.86 8.81 -4.25
CA ASP A 123 1.88 9.85 -5.28
C ASP A 123 0.44 10.19 -5.75
N PRO A 124 -0.04 11.43 -5.55
CA PRO A 124 -1.39 11.83 -5.89
C PRO A 124 -1.69 11.77 -7.40
N ASP A 125 -0.67 11.81 -8.26
CA ASP A 125 -0.85 11.73 -9.71
C ASP A 125 -1.13 10.30 -10.20
N THR A 126 -0.75 9.29 -9.40
CA THR A 126 -0.85 7.87 -9.77
C THR A 126 -1.53 6.97 -8.73
N ALA A 127 -2.09 7.56 -7.66
CA ALA A 127 -2.88 6.89 -6.65
C ALA A 127 -4.38 6.92 -6.98
N TYR A 128 -4.99 5.74 -7.04
CA TYR A 128 -6.42 5.56 -7.36
C TYR A 128 -7.21 5.12 -6.13
N ILE A 129 -8.43 5.64 -5.96
CA ILE A 129 -9.38 5.16 -4.95
C ILE A 129 -10.51 4.39 -5.63
N PHE A 130 -10.75 3.17 -5.14
CA PHE A 130 -11.92 2.37 -5.50
C PHE A 130 -12.79 2.17 -4.25
N ASP A 131 -13.91 2.90 -4.15
CA ASP A 131 -14.87 2.72 -3.06
C ASP A 131 -15.90 1.65 -3.40
N HIS A 132 -15.91 0.56 -2.63
CA HIS A 132 -16.84 -0.53 -2.79
C HIS A 132 -18.09 -0.41 -1.89
N ALA A 133 -18.25 0.70 -1.16
CA ALA A 133 -19.41 1.07 -0.33
C ALA A 133 -19.79 0.10 0.81
N LYS A 134 -18.90 -0.82 1.19
CA LYS A 134 -19.12 -1.76 2.32
C LYS A 134 -18.24 -1.38 3.51
N GLY A 135 -18.20 -2.21 4.54
CA GLY A 135 -17.28 -2.06 5.68
C GLY A 135 -15.88 -2.59 5.37
N HIS A 136 -15.11 -2.91 6.41
CA HIS A 136 -13.76 -3.48 6.33
C HIS A 136 -13.76 -4.93 5.80
N THR A 137 -14.03 -5.10 4.50
CA THR A 137 -14.22 -6.41 3.85
C THR A 137 -13.83 -6.35 2.38
N LEU A 138 -13.47 -7.50 1.80
CA LEU A 138 -13.19 -7.58 0.36
C LEU A 138 -14.50 -7.53 -0.48
N PRO A 139 -14.49 -6.88 -1.65
CA PRO A 139 -15.61 -6.94 -2.58
C PRO A 139 -15.79 -8.37 -3.09
N ARG A 140 -17.02 -8.88 -2.99
CA ARG A 140 -17.42 -10.24 -3.45
C ARG A 140 -18.48 -10.23 -4.52
N ASP A 141 -19.10 -9.09 -4.76
CA ASP A 141 -20.11 -8.96 -5.80
C ASP A 141 -19.45 -9.02 -7.18
N LYS A 142 -20.06 -9.76 -8.12
CA LYS A 142 -19.45 -10.02 -9.43
C LYS A 142 -19.24 -8.74 -10.24
N HIS A 143 -20.19 -7.81 -10.20
CA HIS A 143 -20.10 -6.55 -10.94
C HIS A 143 -18.99 -5.68 -10.34
N MET A 144 -18.96 -5.60 -9.02
CA MET A 144 -17.94 -4.85 -8.28
C MET A 144 -16.52 -5.41 -8.49
N VAL A 145 -16.36 -6.73 -8.49
CA VAL A 145 -15.07 -7.37 -8.78
C VAL A 145 -14.65 -7.12 -10.23
N LYS A 146 -15.60 -7.09 -11.17
CA LYS A 146 -15.31 -6.74 -12.57
C LYS A 146 -14.81 -5.29 -12.68
N GLU A 147 -15.50 -4.34 -12.05
CA GLU A 147 -15.10 -2.92 -12.06
C GLU A 147 -13.74 -2.68 -11.41
N LEU A 148 -13.46 -3.37 -10.29
CA LEU A 148 -12.14 -3.36 -9.67
C LEU A 148 -11.10 -3.92 -10.64
N GLY A 149 -11.38 -5.05 -11.29
CA GLY A 149 -10.49 -5.64 -12.30
C GLY A 149 -10.21 -4.70 -13.47
N ASP A 150 -11.23 -3.96 -13.94
CA ASP A 150 -11.09 -2.97 -15.00
C ASP A 150 -10.20 -1.79 -14.55
N THR A 151 -10.34 -1.35 -13.29
CA THR A 151 -9.48 -0.31 -12.68
C THR A 151 -8.02 -0.76 -12.58
N VAL A 152 -7.78 -1.99 -12.11
CA VAL A 152 -6.44 -2.56 -11.99
C VAL A 152 -5.77 -2.72 -13.35
N ARG A 153 -6.51 -3.16 -14.38
CA ARG A 153 -5.96 -3.27 -15.74
C ARG A 153 -5.53 -1.90 -16.28
N ARG A 154 -6.32 -0.85 -16.04
CA ARG A 154 -5.95 0.52 -16.42
C ARG A 154 -4.64 0.97 -15.77
N MET A 155 -4.52 0.77 -14.46
CA MET A 155 -3.27 1.07 -13.73
C MET A 155 -2.08 0.30 -14.30
N ILE A 156 -2.23 -0.99 -14.62
CA ILE A 156 -1.17 -1.80 -15.23
C ILE A 156 -0.81 -1.31 -16.64
N GLU A 157 -1.79 -0.84 -17.43
CA GLU A 157 -1.53 -0.27 -18.75
C GLU A 157 -0.69 1.00 -18.65
N GLU A 158 -1.00 1.90 -17.72
CA GLU A 158 -0.23 3.14 -17.47
C GLU A 158 1.20 2.86 -17.02
N VAL A 159 1.37 1.92 -16.08
CA VAL A 159 2.69 1.45 -15.62
C VAL A 159 3.56 0.97 -16.78
N ASN A 160 2.96 0.35 -17.79
CA ASN A 160 3.67 -0.14 -18.97
C ASN A 160 3.81 0.91 -20.10
N GLY A 161 3.49 2.18 -19.83
CA GLY A 161 3.59 3.29 -20.79
C GLY A 161 2.41 3.37 -21.77
N GLY A 162 1.31 2.68 -21.50
CA GLY A 162 0.06 2.81 -22.23
C GLY A 162 -0.67 4.11 -21.89
N ILE A 163 -1.34 4.71 -22.88
CA ILE A 163 -2.24 5.85 -22.66
C ILE A 163 -3.61 5.27 -22.34
N SER A 164 -4.06 5.44 -21.10
CA SER A 164 -5.43 5.08 -20.69
C SER A 164 -6.47 5.83 -21.54
N PRO A 165 -7.45 5.14 -22.14
CA PRO A 165 -8.57 5.83 -22.76
C PRO A 165 -9.38 6.56 -21.68
N CYS A 166 -9.60 7.86 -21.90
CA CYS A 166 -10.38 8.74 -21.03
C CYS A 166 -11.80 8.24 -20.77
#